data_AF-Q58HF7-F1
#
_entry.id   AF-Q58HF7-F1
#
_cell.length_a   1.000
_cell.length_b   1.000
_cell.length_c   1.000
_cell.angle_alpha   90.00
_cell.angle_beta   90.00
_cell.angle_gamma   90.00
#
_symmetry.space_group_name_H-M   'P 1'
#
loop_
_entity.id
_entity.type
_entity.pdbx_description
1 polymer ?
#
loop_
_entity_poly.entity_id
_entity_poly.type
_entity_poly.pdbx_seq_one_letter_code
_entity_poly.pdbx_strand_id
1 'polypeptide(L)'
;SNGRPNETDIKIRVNKFYRPENTHKSTPASYHADINLLYWSDEEAVVDFKAVQGRCTVEYGEDLPECVQVYSMGGPNRFYFLEAYNAKSKSFEDPPNHARSPGNKGKGKGKGKGKPKSQACEPSEPEMEIKLPKLRTLDVFSGCGG
;
A
#
# COMPACT_ATOMS: atom_id res chain seq x y z
N SER A 1 13.24 -23.55 -30.03
CA SER A 1 12.37 -22.65 -29.25
C SER A 1 13.04 -21.28 -29.20
N ASN A 2 12.47 -20.25 -29.81
CA ASN A 2 13.16 -18.98 -30.13
C ASN A 2 13.46 -18.05 -28.92
N GLY A 3 13.61 -18.58 -27.70
CA GLY A 3 14.00 -17.82 -26.51
C GLY A 3 13.08 -16.66 -26.11
N ARG A 4 11.95 -16.46 -26.79
CA ARG A 4 10.99 -15.39 -26.50
C ARG A 4 10.22 -15.75 -25.23
N PRO A 5 10.08 -14.81 -24.28
CA PRO A 5 9.29 -15.03 -23.07
C PRO A 5 7.84 -15.35 -23.43
N ASN A 6 7.21 -16.23 -22.66
CA ASN A 6 5.82 -16.57 -22.87
C ASN A 6 4.91 -15.46 -22.30
N GLU A 7 4.30 -14.67 -23.17
CA GLU A 7 3.41 -13.57 -22.79
C GLU A 7 2.00 -14.05 -22.38
N THR A 8 1.66 -15.33 -22.60
CA THR A 8 0.33 -15.86 -22.22
C THR A 8 0.26 -16.36 -20.77
N ASP A 9 1.42 -16.54 -20.12
CA ASP A 9 1.55 -17.03 -18.73
C ASP A 9 2.41 -16.07 -17.90
N ILE A 10 1.84 -14.90 -17.61
CA ILE A 10 2.48 -13.86 -16.81
C ILE A 10 2.23 -14.15 -15.33
N LYS A 11 3.30 -14.15 -14.53
CA LYS A 11 3.25 -14.34 -13.07
C LYS A 11 3.90 -13.17 -12.35
N ILE A 12 3.41 -12.87 -11.15
CA ILE A 12 3.95 -11.83 -10.28
C ILE A 12 4.40 -12.47 -8.97
N ARG A 13 5.61 -12.12 -8.52
CA ARG A 13 6.06 -12.34 -7.14
C ARG A 13 5.69 -11.11 -6.32
N VAL A 14 4.95 -11.31 -5.23
CA VAL A 14 4.48 -10.23 -4.35
C VAL A 14 4.87 -10.51 -2.91
N ASN A 15 5.11 -9.44 -2.13
CA ASN A 15 5.13 -9.52 -0.68
C ASN A 15 3.70 -9.54 -0.14
N LYS A 16 3.44 -10.40 0.83
CA LYS A 16 2.15 -10.46 1.51
C LYS A 16 2.02 -9.28 2.47
N PHE A 17 0.84 -8.68 2.48
CA PHE A 17 0.42 -7.80 3.57
C PHE A 17 -0.60 -8.52 4.43
N TYR A 18 -0.53 -8.29 5.74
CA TYR A 18 -1.51 -8.82 6.69
C TYR A 18 -2.49 -7.72 7.07
N ARG A 19 -3.79 -8.01 7.00
CA ARG A 19 -4.77 -7.21 7.76
C ARG A 19 -4.66 -7.55 9.25
N PRO A 20 -5.11 -6.67 10.16
CA PRO A 20 -5.15 -6.96 11.60
C PRO A 20 -5.77 -8.32 11.92
N GLU A 21 -6.89 -8.66 11.28
CA GLU A 21 -7.61 -9.92 11.44
C GLU A 21 -6.91 -11.15 10.84
N ASN A 22 -5.87 -10.96 10.01
CA ASN A 22 -5.05 -12.07 9.49
C ASN A 22 -3.91 -12.44 10.46
N THR A 23 -3.62 -11.60 11.45
CA THR A 23 -2.58 -11.90 12.45
C THR A 23 -3.07 -12.93 13.46
N HIS A 24 -2.19 -13.39 14.35
CA HIS A 24 -2.58 -14.26 15.46
C HIS A 24 -3.63 -13.65 16.39
N LYS A 25 -3.87 -12.33 16.33
CA LYS A 25 -4.91 -11.65 17.10
C LYS A 25 -6.32 -11.85 16.52
N SER A 26 -6.43 -12.29 15.25
CA SER A 26 -7.69 -12.58 14.56
C SER A 26 -8.70 -11.41 14.59
N THR A 27 -9.99 -11.68 14.42
CA THR A 27 -11.07 -10.71 14.27
C THR A 27 -11.08 -9.58 15.32
N PRO A 28 -10.81 -9.82 16.62
CA PRO A 28 -10.77 -8.73 17.60
C PRO A 28 -9.78 -7.61 17.28
N ALA A 29 -8.70 -7.89 16.53
CA ALA A 29 -7.73 -6.90 16.11
C ALA A 29 -8.32 -5.84 15.15
N SER A 30 -9.41 -6.15 14.44
CA SER A 30 -10.01 -5.23 13.48
C SER A 30 -11.03 -4.28 14.12
N TYR A 31 -11.42 -4.46 15.39
CA TYR A 31 -12.49 -3.67 16.03
C TYR A 31 -12.12 -2.19 16.21
N HIS A 32 -10.84 -1.90 16.40
CA HIS A 32 -10.32 -0.55 16.63
C HIS A 32 -9.22 -0.16 15.65
N ALA A 33 -8.91 -1.02 14.68
CA ALA A 33 -7.97 -0.70 13.63
C ALA A 33 -8.66 0.09 12.52
N ASP A 34 -7.91 1.00 11.89
CA ASP A 34 -8.37 1.63 10.66
C ASP A 34 -8.62 0.54 9.60
N ILE A 35 -9.71 0.67 8.85
CA ILE A 35 -10.12 -0.33 7.83
C ILE A 35 -9.07 -0.53 6.71
N ASN A 36 -8.20 0.47 6.54
CA ASN A 36 -7.11 0.49 5.57
C ASN A 36 -5.71 0.32 6.20
N LEU A 37 -5.62 -0.05 7.48
CA LEU A 37 -4.37 -0.45 8.13
C LEU A 37 -3.94 -1.85 7.68
N LEU A 38 -2.66 -2.00 7.37
CA LEU A 38 -1.98 -3.25 7.04
C LEU A 38 -0.69 -3.41 7.87
N TYR A 39 -0.14 -4.62 7.83
CA TYR A 39 1.19 -4.95 8.31
C TYR A 39 2.06 -5.48 7.17
N TRP A 40 3.29 -4.98 7.07
CA TRP A 40 4.29 -5.51 6.13
C TRP A 40 4.67 -6.95 6.49
N SER A 41 5.04 -7.77 5.50
CA SER A 41 5.67 -9.07 5.74
C SER A 41 6.71 -9.39 4.68
N ASP A 42 7.80 -10.03 5.09
CA ASP A 42 8.79 -10.60 4.17
C ASP A 42 8.33 -11.94 3.56
N GLU A 43 7.12 -12.40 3.88
CA GLU A 43 6.52 -13.54 3.19
C GLU A 43 6.20 -13.20 1.73
N GLU A 44 6.64 -14.05 0.81
CA GLU A 44 6.38 -13.90 -0.62
C GLU A 44 5.33 -14.91 -1.11
N ALA A 45 4.62 -14.53 -2.16
CA ALA A 45 3.76 -15.43 -2.93
C ALA A 45 3.96 -15.18 -4.43
N VAL A 46 3.79 -16.23 -5.24
CA VAL A 46 3.75 -16.12 -6.70
C VAL A 46 2.32 -16.39 -7.15
N VAL A 47 1.76 -15.45 -7.90
CA VAL A 47 0.39 -15.52 -8.41
C VAL A 47 0.37 -15.31 -9.92
N ASP A 48 -0.63 -15.89 -10.59
CA ASP A 48 -0.88 -15.60 -11.99
C ASP A 48 -1.41 -14.17 -12.13
N PHE A 49 -0.94 -13.43 -13.13
CA PHE A 49 -1.37 -12.05 -13.38
C PHE A 49 -2.89 -11.96 -13.58
N LYS A 50 -3.51 -13.01 -14.13
CA LYS A 50 -4.97 -13.12 -14.31
C LYS A 50 -5.76 -13.10 -13.00
N ALA A 51 -5.13 -13.39 -11.86
CA ALA A 51 -5.78 -13.34 -10.56
C ALA A 51 -5.86 -11.91 -9.98
N VAL A 52 -5.14 -10.94 -10.54
CA VAL A 52 -5.12 -9.55 -10.06
C VAL A 52 -6.49 -8.89 -10.28
N GLN A 53 -7.09 -8.36 -9.21
CA GLN A 53 -8.41 -7.72 -9.24
C GLN A 53 -8.36 -6.20 -9.43
N GLY A 54 -7.17 -5.59 -9.32
CA GLY A 54 -6.97 -4.15 -9.45
C GLY A 54 -5.67 -3.70 -8.81
N ARG A 55 -5.29 -2.44 -9.07
CA ARG A 55 -4.15 -1.78 -8.44
C ARG A 55 -4.61 -1.02 -7.20
N CYS A 56 -3.82 -1.09 -6.13
CA CYS A 56 -3.98 -0.26 -4.93
C CYS A 56 -2.63 0.40 -4.56
N THR A 57 -2.68 1.42 -3.71
CA THR A 57 -1.50 2.09 -3.16
C THR A 57 -1.34 1.67 -1.71
N VAL A 58 -0.14 1.19 -1.35
CA VAL A 58 0.21 0.81 0.02
C VAL A 58 1.50 1.54 0.39
N GLU A 59 1.42 2.49 1.32
CA GLU A 59 2.57 3.31 1.72
C GLU A 59 2.97 3.06 3.18
N TYR A 60 4.24 3.25 3.48
CA TYR A 60 4.70 3.29 4.87
C TYR A 60 4.26 4.62 5.50
N GLY A 61 3.54 4.56 6.62
CA GLY A 61 2.87 5.73 7.20
C GLY A 61 3.83 6.86 7.59
N GLU A 62 5.04 6.54 8.08
CA GLU A 62 6.07 7.52 8.45
C GLU A 62 6.72 8.22 7.23
N ASP A 63 6.50 7.67 6.03
CA ASP A 63 6.98 8.24 4.77
C ASP A 63 5.95 9.14 4.10
N LEU A 64 4.73 9.21 4.63
CA LEU A 64 3.67 10.05 4.08
C LEU A 64 4.00 11.55 4.27
N PRO A 65 3.79 12.39 3.24
CA PRO A 65 3.99 13.83 3.35
C PRO A 65 2.90 14.54 4.17
N GLU A 66 1.80 13.84 4.45
CA GLU A 66 0.61 14.29 5.14
C GLU A 66 0.20 13.26 6.20
N CYS A 67 -0.72 13.59 7.11
CA CYS A 67 -1.17 12.62 8.09
C CYS A 67 -2.02 11.52 7.44
N VAL A 68 -2.04 10.34 8.08
CA VAL A 68 -2.75 9.14 7.60
C VAL A 68 -4.21 9.44 7.21
N GLN A 69 -4.90 10.31 7.95
CA GLN A 69 -6.29 10.67 7.67
C GLN A 69 -6.44 11.39 6.32
N VAL A 70 -5.60 12.40 6.04
CA VAL A 70 -5.68 13.15 4.78
C VAL A 70 -5.26 12.27 3.61
N TYR A 71 -4.21 11.47 3.80
CA TYR A 71 -3.80 10.46 2.82
C TYR A 71 -4.96 9.51 2.47
N SER A 72 -5.62 8.95 3.48
CA SER A 72 -6.70 7.98 3.31
C SER A 72 -7.94 8.57 2.64
N MET A 73 -8.26 9.83 2.95
CA MET A 73 -9.40 10.54 2.33
C MET A 73 -9.08 11.07 0.93
N GLY A 74 -7.80 11.24 0.58
CA GLY A 74 -7.38 11.86 -0.68
C GLY A 74 -7.55 10.98 -1.92
N GLY A 75 -8.02 9.75 -1.80
CA GLY A 75 -8.33 8.92 -2.97
C GLY A 75 -8.70 7.48 -2.66
N PRO A 76 -9.24 6.75 -3.64
CA PRO A 76 -9.65 5.35 -3.47
C PRO A 76 -8.44 4.41 -3.37
N ASN A 77 -8.67 3.22 -2.79
CA ASN A 77 -7.69 2.12 -2.74
C ASN A 77 -6.34 2.49 -2.10
N ARG A 78 -6.37 3.38 -1.09
CA ARG A 78 -5.20 3.81 -0.32
C ARG A 78 -5.13 3.09 1.02
N PHE A 79 -4.06 2.33 1.21
CA PHE A 79 -3.74 1.59 2.42
C PHE A 79 -2.40 2.06 2.98
N TYR A 80 -2.16 1.78 4.24
CA TYR A 80 -0.89 2.11 4.87
C TYR A 80 -0.48 1.04 5.88
N PHE A 81 0.81 1.03 6.22
CA PHE A 81 1.34 0.22 7.30
C PHE A 81 2.31 1.04 8.15
N LEU A 82 2.43 0.65 9.42
CA LEU A 82 3.40 1.25 10.37
C LEU A 82 4.36 0.21 10.94
N GLU A 83 3.93 -1.05 11.02
CA GLU A 83 4.71 -2.16 11.56
C GLU A 83 4.76 -3.30 10.55
N ALA A 84 5.77 -4.15 10.68
CA ALA A 84 5.83 -5.46 10.05
C ALA A 84 5.30 -6.52 11.00
N TYR A 85 4.66 -7.56 10.45
CA TYR A 85 4.19 -8.72 11.19
C TYR A 85 4.99 -9.97 10.81
N ASN A 86 5.56 -10.62 11.82
CA ASN A 86 6.27 -11.87 11.66
C ASN A 86 5.40 -13.03 12.15
N ALA A 87 4.89 -13.84 11.21
CA ALA A 87 4.00 -14.94 11.54
C ALA A 87 4.66 -16.07 12.36
N LYS A 88 5.99 -16.24 12.26
CA LYS A 88 6.72 -17.29 12.99
C LYS A 88 6.86 -16.94 14.48
N SER A 89 7.29 -15.71 14.78
CA SER A 89 7.42 -15.23 16.15
C SER A 89 6.13 -14.65 16.72
N LYS A 90 5.11 -14.42 15.87
CA LYS A 90 3.85 -13.74 16.22
C LYS A 90 4.10 -12.36 16.84
N SER A 91 5.11 -11.65 16.35
CA SER A 91 5.51 -10.34 16.85
C SER A 91 5.30 -9.24 15.81
N PHE A 92 5.24 -8.01 16.30
CA PHE A 92 5.24 -6.79 15.49
C PHE A 92 6.59 -6.11 15.65
N GLU A 93 7.17 -5.64 14.55
CA GLU A 93 8.50 -5.03 14.50
C GLU A 93 8.53 -3.85 13.51
N ASP A 94 9.58 -3.02 13.58
CA ASP A 94 9.75 -1.93 12.62
C ASP A 94 9.91 -2.50 11.20
N PRO A 95 9.24 -1.94 10.18
CA PRO A 95 9.39 -2.42 8.82
C PRO A 95 10.82 -2.27 8.29
N PRO A 96 11.31 -3.23 7.50
CA PRO A 96 12.65 -3.16 6.95
C PRO A 96 12.77 -2.04 5.92
N ASN A 97 13.98 -1.48 5.75
CA ASN A 97 14.21 -0.34 4.85
C ASN A 97 13.87 -0.60 3.37
N HIS A 98 13.85 -1.86 2.91
CA HIS A 98 13.43 -2.19 1.55
C HIS A 98 11.91 -2.11 1.34
N ALA A 99 11.12 -2.11 2.42
CA ALA A 99 9.68 -1.87 2.37
C ALA A 99 9.33 -0.38 2.20
N ARG A 100 10.32 0.52 2.35
CA ARG A 100 10.13 1.97 2.18
C ARG A 100 10.23 2.40 0.72
N SER A 101 9.43 3.40 0.37
CA SER A 101 9.41 4.00 -0.96
C SER A 101 10.78 4.62 -1.32
N PRO A 102 11.27 4.46 -2.58
CA PRO A 102 12.64 4.82 -2.97
C PRO A 102 12.99 6.29 -2.77
N GLY A 103 11.99 7.19 -2.78
CA GLY A 103 12.18 8.62 -2.50
C GLY A 103 12.56 8.95 -1.04
N ASN A 104 12.25 8.06 -0.09
CA ASN A 104 12.45 8.31 1.35
C ASN A 104 13.54 7.44 2.00
N LYS A 105 14.33 6.70 1.21
CA LYS A 105 15.47 5.88 1.67
C LYS A 105 16.62 6.67 2.33
N GLY A 106 16.48 7.99 2.53
CA GLY A 106 17.54 8.93 2.94
C GLY A 106 17.51 9.48 4.36
N LYS A 107 16.52 9.15 5.22
CA LYS A 107 16.48 9.63 6.63
C LYS A 107 16.86 8.58 7.68
N GLY A 108 17.64 7.57 7.30
CA GLY A 108 18.22 6.61 8.23
C GLY A 108 19.59 7.08 8.74
N LYS A 109 19.78 7.14 10.06
CA LYS A 109 21.07 7.42 10.73
C LYS A 109 21.98 6.18 10.64
N GLY A 110 22.39 5.79 9.43
CA GLY A 110 23.14 4.57 9.15
C GLY A 110 24.30 4.82 8.19
N LYS A 111 25.53 4.67 8.70
CA LYS A 111 26.79 4.83 7.95
C LYS A 111 27.02 3.57 7.10
N GLY A 112 26.50 3.52 5.88
CA GLY A 112 26.62 2.37 4.99
C GLY A 112 26.86 2.75 3.53
N LYS A 113 28.10 2.62 3.06
CA LYS A 113 28.49 2.71 1.64
C LYS A 113 27.95 1.49 0.89
N GLY A 114 26.92 1.67 0.07
CA GLY A 114 26.49 0.67 -0.91
C GLY A 114 25.74 1.35 -2.06
N LYS A 115 26.29 1.30 -3.26
CA LYS A 115 25.64 1.76 -4.50
C LYS A 115 24.50 0.78 -4.83
N PRO A 116 23.21 1.19 -4.87
CA PRO A 116 22.18 0.40 -5.51
C PRO A 116 22.12 0.72 -7.00
N LYS A 117 22.03 -0.32 -7.83
CA LYS A 117 21.61 -0.22 -9.24
C LYS A 117 20.24 0.46 -9.28
N SER A 118 20.14 1.54 -10.04
CA SER A 118 18.92 2.27 -10.32
C SER A 118 17.91 1.35 -11.02
N GLN A 119 16.90 0.90 -10.28
CA GLN A 119 15.66 0.44 -10.89
C GLN A 119 14.90 1.72 -11.28
N ALA A 120 14.57 1.87 -12.56
CA ALA A 120 13.87 3.05 -13.05
C ALA A 120 12.48 3.08 -12.39
N CYS A 121 12.29 4.00 -11.44
CA CYS A 121 10.95 4.44 -11.06
C CYS A 121 10.49 5.35 -12.19
N GLU A 122 9.48 4.90 -12.93
CA GLU A 122 8.65 5.81 -13.72
C GLU A 122 8.15 6.90 -12.76
N PRO A 123 8.40 8.20 -13.05
CA PRO A 123 7.81 9.27 -12.27
C PRO A 123 6.29 9.22 -12.52
N SER A 124 5.53 8.74 -11.54
CA SER A 124 4.09 9.03 -11.53
C SER A 124 3.96 10.53 -11.34
N GLU A 125 3.54 11.24 -12.39
CA GLU A 125 3.15 12.65 -12.24
C GLU A 125 2.11 12.72 -11.12
N PRO A 126 2.26 13.63 -10.14
CA PRO A 126 1.23 13.82 -9.15
C PRO A 126 -0.02 14.30 -9.88
N GLU A 127 -1.03 13.42 -9.96
CA GLU A 127 -2.37 13.81 -10.38
C GLU A 127 -2.84 14.90 -9.41
N MET A 128 -2.67 16.16 -9.81
CA MET A 128 -3.20 17.28 -9.04
C MET A 128 -4.72 17.14 -9.01
N GLU A 129 -5.27 17.08 -7.80
CA GLU A 129 -6.72 17.02 -7.60
C GLU A 129 -7.37 18.27 -8.22
N ILE A 130 -8.00 18.10 -9.37
CA ILE A 130 -8.70 19.20 -10.05
C ILE A 130 -10.01 19.44 -9.29
N LYS A 131 -10.03 20.51 -8.49
CA LYS A 131 -11.25 20.95 -7.80
C LYS A 131 -12.21 21.61 -8.79
N LEU A 132 -13.14 20.81 -9.31
CA LEU A 132 -14.24 21.30 -10.14
C LEU A 132 -15.30 22.00 -9.27
N PRO A 133 -16.04 22.98 -9.81
CA PRO A 133 -17.13 23.62 -9.09
C PRO A 133 -18.26 22.61 -8.76
N LYS A 134 -18.88 22.76 -7.59
CA LYS A 134 -20.03 21.95 -7.17
C LYS A 134 -21.22 22.20 -8.12
N LEU A 135 -21.95 21.13 -8.45
CA LEU A 135 -23.18 21.24 -9.24
C LEU A 135 -24.29 21.87 -8.39
N ARG A 136 -25.09 22.76 -9.01
CA ARG A 136 -26.33 23.24 -8.39
C ARG A 136 -27.35 22.10 -8.45
N THR A 137 -27.77 21.60 -7.30
CA THR A 137 -28.66 20.43 -7.20
C THR A 137 -30.01 20.82 -6.60
N LEU A 138 -31.10 20.46 -7.27
CA LEU A 138 -32.47 20.47 -6.74
C LEU A 138 -32.87 19.02 -6.52
N ASP A 139 -33.20 18.66 -5.27
CA ASP A 139 -33.67 17.33 -4.90
C ASP A 139 -35.14 17.42 -4.44
N VAL A 140 -36.04 16.82 -5.22
CA VAL A 140 -37.49 16.87 -4.98
C VAL A 140 -37.90 15.60 -4.25
N PHE A 141 -38.75 15.75 -3.22
CA PHE A 141 -39.13 14.66 -2.30
C PHE A 141 -37.96 14.14 -1.45
N SER A 142 -37.03 15.02 -1.10
CA SER A 142 -35.77 14.69 -0.43
C SER A 142 -35.90 14.08 0.98
N GLY A 143 -37.06 14.22 1.63
CA GLY A 143 -37.24 13.72 3.00
C GLY A 143 -36.21 14.37 3.94
N CYS A 144 -35.36 13.55 4.59
CA CYS A 144 -34.32 14.03 5.51
C CYS A 144 -32.94 14.31 4.87
N GLY A 145 -32.72 13.97 3.59
CA GLY A 145 -31.50 14.34 2.84
C GLY A 145 -30.21 13.69 3.35
N GLY A 146 -30.10 12.36 3.21
CA GLY A 146 -28.87 11.61 3.52
C GLY A 146 -27.77 11.70 2.46
#